data_AF-M6YGQ7-F1
#
_entry.id   AF-M6YGQ7-F1
#
_cell.length_a   1.000
_cell.length_b   1.000
_cell.length_c   1.000
_cell.angle_alpha   90.00
_cell.angle_beta   90.00
_cell.angle_gamma   90.00
#
_symmetry.space_group_name_H-M   'P 1'
#
loop_
_entity.id
_entity.type
_entity.pdbx_description
1 polymer ?
#
loop_
_entity_poly.entity_id
_entity_poly.type
_entity_poly.pdbx_seq_one_letter_code
_entity_poly.pdbx_strand_id
1 'polypeptide(L)' 'MEKSLEVIRINSEGSYERQQFSTTENGISNLLNWLNPNDVVGLVFLARKENQS' A
#
# COMPACT_ATOMS: atom_id res chain seq x y z
N MET A 1 -14.73 -5.25 7.86
CA MET A 1 -13.78 -4.13 7.66
C MET A 1 -12.90 -4.51 6.49
N GLU A 2 -12.87 -3.72 5.42
CA GLU A 2 -12.09 -4.07 4.23
C GLU A 2 -10.59 -4.00 4.54
N LYS A 3 -9.87 -5.08 4.22
CA LYS A 3 -8.42 -5.13 4.40
C LYS A 3 -7.80 -4.15 3.40
N SER A 4 -6.87 -3.34 3.88
CA SER A 4 -6.21 -2.32 3.09
C SER A 4 -4.71 -2.32 3.39
N LEU A 5 -3.95 -1.90 2.39
CA LEU A 5 -2.50 -1.81 2.39
C LEU A 5 -2.12 -0.34 2.37
N GLU A 6 -1.42 0.13 3.40
CA GLU A 6 -0.82 1.45 3.37
C GLU A 6 0.58 1.32 2.78
N VAL A 7 0.85 2.08 1.72
CA VAL A 7 2.09 2.04 0.96
C VAL A 7 2.76 3.39 1.07
N ILE A 8 4.03 3.37 1.46
CA ILE A 8 4.92 4.52 1.41
C ILE A 8 5.87 4.29 0.24
N ARG A 9 5.87 5.19 -0.72
CA ARG A 9 6.72 5.14 -1.89
C ARG A 9 7.77 6.23 -1.77
N ILE A 10 9.02 5.90 -2.02
CA ILE A 10 10.14 6.84 -2.17
C ILE A 10 10.56 6.79 -3.63
N ASN A 11 10.42 7.90 -4.33
CA ASN A 11 10.81 7.99 -5.74
C ASN A 11 12.33 8.25 -5.88
N SER A 12 12.81 8.22 -7.13
CA SER A 12 14.22 8.43 -7.45
C SER A 12 14.76 9.81 -7.05
N GLU A 13 13.90 10.80 -6.88
CA GLU A 13 14.27 12.15 -6.43
C GLU A 13 14.37 12.23 -4.90
N GLY A 14 14.13 11.13 -4.19
CA GLY A 14 14.18 11.06 -2.73
C GLY A 14 12.97 11.68 -2.04
N SER A 15 11.93 12.06 -2.78
CA SER A 15 10.65 12.48 -2.19
C SER A 15 9.78 11.25 -1.91
N TYR A 16 8.90 11.38 -0.91
CA TYR A 16 8.03 10.29 -0.49
C TYR A 16 6.55 10.64 -0.62
N GLU A 17 5.77 9.64 -1.00
CA GLU A 17 4.30 9.68 -1.07
C GLU A 17 3.74 8.53 -0.23
N ARG A 18 2.51 8.71 0.29
CA ARG A 18 1.82 7.70 1.08
C ARG A 18 0.39 7.56 0.61
N GLN A 19 -0.03 6.33 0.30
CA GLN A 19 -1.37 6.04 -0.18
C GLN A 19 -1.86 4.69 0.34
N GLN A 20 -3.17 4.60 0.53
CA GLN A 20 -3.84 3.36 0.94
C GLN A 20 -4.53 2.71 -0.26
N PHE A 21 -4.35 1.40 -0.40
CA PHE A 21 -4.96 0.58 -1.44
C PHE A 21 -5.81 -0.50 -0.80
N SER A 22 -6.92 -0.89 -1.44
CA SER A 22 -7.64 -2.09 -1.01
C SER A 22 -6.83 -3.34 -1.37
N THR A 23 -7.06 -4.44 -0.67
CA THR A 23 -6.44 -5.74 -1.01
C THR A 23 -7.28 -6.54 -2.00
N THR A 24 -8.21 -5.91 -2.72
CA THR A 24 -8.94 -6.53 -3.83
C THR A 24 -8.07 -6.56 -5.09
N GLU A 25 -8.41 -7.38 -6.08
CA GLU A 25 -7.66 -7.45 -7.34
C GLU A 25 -7.54 -6.08 -8.02
N ASN A 26 -8.64 -5.32 -8.09
CA ASN A 26 -8.62 -3.93 -8.59
C ASN A 26 -7.74 -3.01 -7.73
N GLY A 27 -7.74 -3.19 -6.40
CA GLY A 27 -6.89 -2.42 -5.49
C GLY A 27 -5.41 -2.66 -5.72
N ILE A 28 -5.03 -3.93 -5.91
CA ILE A 28 -3.66 -4.31 -6.24
C ILE A 28 -3.27 -3.82 -7.64
N SER A 29 -4.16 -3.89 -8.62
CA SER A 29 -3.93 -3.33 -9.96
C SER A 29 -3.67 -1.81 -9.90
N ASN A 30 -4.46 -1.08 -9.12
CA ASN A 30 -4.27 0.35 -8.91
C ASN A 30 -2.93 0.67 -8.22
N LEU A 31 -2.49 -0.16 -7.26
CA LEU A 31 -1.17 -0.04 -6.65
C LEU A 31 -0.06 -0.22 -7.70
N LEU A 32 -0.12 -1.27 -8.50
CA LEU A 32 0.89 -1.55 -9.52
C LEU A 32 0.97 -0.42 -10.57
N ASN A 33 -0.16 0.17 -10.95
CA ASN A 33 -0.21 1.30 -11.87
C ASN A 33 0.32 2.61 -11.28
N TRP A 34 0.33 2.74 -9.96
CA TRP A 34 0.84 3.92 -9.27
C TRP A 34 2.36 3.88 -9.06
N LEU A 35 2.95 2.68 -9.00
CA LEU A 35 4.39 2.48 -8.84
C LEU A 35 5.14 2.70 -10.16
N ASN A 36 6.31 3.32 -10.06
CA ASN A 36 7.28 3.43 -11.15
C ASN A 36 8.46 2.48 -10.94
N PRO A 37 9.17 2.12 -12.02
CA PRO A 37 10.46 1.44 -11.90
C PRO A 37 11.43 2.21 -11.00
N ASN A 38 12.16 1.48 -10.16
CA ASN A 38 13.14 1.99 -9.19
C ASN A 38 12.57 2.70 -7.95
N ASP A 39 11.25 2.74 -7.78
CA ASP A 39 10.70 3.16 -6.49
C ASP A 39 11.13 2.22 -5.37
N VAL A 40 11.48 2.78 -4.23
CA VAL A 40 11.61 2.02 -2.97
C VAL A 40 10.29 2.11 -2.23
N VAL A 41 9.72 0.96 -1.87
CA VAL A 41 8.40 0.89 -1.23
C VAL A 41 8.47 0.30 0.17
N GLY A 42 7.81 0.95 1.12
CA GLY A 42 7.49 0.42 2.44
C GLY A 42 6.01 0.03 2.51
N LEU A 43 5.73 -1.18 3.00
CA LEU A 43 4.38 -1.71 3.15
C LEU A 43 3.98 -1.80 4.61
N VAL A 44 2.87 -1.16 4.98
CA VAL A 44 2.29 -1.23 6.32
C VAL A 44 0.99 -2.03 6.25
N PHE A 45 1.03 -3.23 6.83
CA PHE A 45 -0.14 -4.08 7.00
C PHE A 45 -0.73 -3.85 8.39
N LEU A 46 -1.86 -3.15 8.45
CA LEU A 46 -2.63 -3.04 9.69
C LEU A 46 -3.50 -4.29 9.85
N ALA A 47 -2.91 -5.36 10.39
CA ALA A 47 -3.66 -6.52 10.84
C ALA A 47 -4.36 -6.16 12.16
N ARG A 48 -5.65 -5.82 12.11
CA ARG A 48 -6.47 -5.78 13.32
C ARG A 48 -6.68 -7.20 13.80
N LYS A 49 -6.29 -7.50 15.04
CA LYS A 49 -6.70 -8.72 15.71
C LYS A 49 -8.22 -8.69 15.78
N GLU A 50 -8.88 -9.66 15.17
CA GLU A 50 -10.29 -9.92 15.44
C GLU A 50 -10.35 -10.36 16.90
N ASN A 51 -10.87 -9.50 17.78
CA ASN A 51 -11.25 -9.92 19.11
C ASN A 51 -12.44 -10.87 18.91
N GLN A 52 -12.19 -12.16 19.03
CA GLN A 52 -13.26 -13.14 19.19
C GLN A 52 -13.90 -12.88 20.56
N SER A 53 -15.13 -12.36 20.49
CA SER A 53 -16.21 -12.27 21.50
C SER A 53 -15.79 -12.10 22.97
#